data_AF-A0A380FDS6-F1
#
_entry.id   AF-A0A380FDS6-F1
#
_cell.length_a   1.000
_cell.length_b   1.000
_cell.length_c   1.000
_cell.angle_alpha   90.00
_cell.angle_beta   90.00
_cell.angle_gamma   90.00
#
_symmetry.space_group_name_H-M   'P 1'
#
loop_
_entity.id
_entity.type
_entity.pdbx_description
1 polymer ?
#
loop_
_entity_poly.entity_id
_entity_poly.type
_entity_poly.pdbx_seq_one_letter_code
_entity_poly.pdbx_strand_id
1 'polypeptide(L)' 'MINLACKKNDVIVELDGKDVEDNLRYRQIIFAHKDDLKTLPAKIYRDGKVKDINIKLK' A
#
# COMPACT_ATOMS: atom_id res chain seq x y z
N MET A 1 -17.95 11.71 6.49
CA MET A 1 -16.68 11.68 5.71
C MET A 1 -15.90 10.45 6.13
N ILE A 2 -15.68 9.47 5.25
CA ILE A 2 -14.82 8.32 5.56
C ILE A 2 -13.39 8.71 5.16
N ASN A 3 -12.47 8.73 6.12
CA ASN A 3 -11.07 9.04 5.86
C ASN A 3 -10.33 7.71 5.60
N LEU A 4 -10.03 7.42 4.33
CA LEU A 4 -9.21 6.27 3.95
C LEU A 4 -7.73 6.62 4.08
N ALA A 5 -6.92 5.68 4.58
CA ALA A 5 -5.47 5.86 4.73
C ALA A 5 -4.79 6.15 3.37
N CYS A 6 -5.22 5.46 2.31
CA CYS A 6 -4.84 5.69 0.93
C CYS A 6 -5.91 6.50 0.18
N LYS A 7 -5.48 7.43 -0.66
CA LYS A 7 -6.31 8.37 -1.44
C LYS A 7 -5.97 8.25 -2.92
N LYS A 8 -6.90 8.69 -3.78
CA LYS A 8 -6.64 8.79 -5.22
C LYS A 8 -5.41 9.68 -5.46
N ASN A 9 -4.55 9.25 -6.38
CA ASN A 9 -3.26 9.87 -6.74
C ASN A 9 -2.11 9.66 -5.75
N ASP A 10 -2.30 8.88 -4.69
CA ASP A 10 -1.16 8.36 -3.95
C ASP A 10 -0.36 7.38 -4.81
N VAL A 11 0.96 7.42 -4.68
CA VAL A 11 1.85 6.43 -5.28
C VAL A 11 2.41 5.56 -4.16
N ILE A 12 2.07 4.27 -4.14
CA ILE A 12 2.64 3.30 -3.18
C ILE A 12 4.04 2.96 -3.65
N VAL A 13 5.04 3.15 -2.78
CA VAL A 13 6.46 2.88 -3.08
C VAL A 13 7.06 1.77 -2.23
N GLU A 14 6.43 1.44 -1.10
CA GLU A 14 6.78 0.30 -0.27
C GLU A 14 5.49 -0.34 0.26
N LEU A 15 5.44 -1.66 0.30
CA LEU A 15 4.33 -2.43 0.86
C LEU A 15 4.88 -3.70 1.52
N ASP A 16 4.49 -3.94 2.78
CA ASP A 16 4.96 -5.10 3.55
C ASP A 16 6.50 -5.17 3.62
N GLY A 17 7.15 -4.01 3.81
CA GLY A 17 8.60 -3.89 3.85
C GLY A 17 9.31 -4.18 2.52
N LYS A 18 8.58 -4.26 1.40
CA LYS A 18 9.12 -4.52 0.05
C LYS A 18 8.87 -3.32 -0.84
N ASP A 19 9.89 -2.95 -1.61
CA ASP A 19 9.75 -1.90 -2.62
C ASP A 19 8.71 -2.29 -3.69
N VAL A 20 7.94 -1.28 -4.11
CA VAL A 20 6.91 -1.39 -5.15
C VAL A 20 7.38 -0.59 -6.35
N GLU A 21 8.02 -1.31 -7.27
CA GLU A 21 8.59 -0.73 -8.50
C GLU A 21 7.55 -0.60 -9.61
N ASP A 22 6.56 -1.51 -9.63
CA ASP A 22 5.52 -1.57 -10.64
C ASP A 22 4.22 -2.24 -10.14
N ASN A 23 3.23 -2.29 -11.03
CA ASN A 23 1.93 -2.90 -10.77
C ASN A 23 1.98 -4.42 -10.58
N LEU A 24 2.95 -5.12 -11.20
CA LEU A 24 3.10 -6.56 -11.06
C LEU A 24 3.61 -6.89 -9.66
N ARG A 25 4.64 -6.19 -9.20
CA ARG A 25 5.20 -6.33 -7.86
C ARG A 25 4.17 -6.04 -6.79
N TYR A 26 3.40 -4.96 -6.95
CA TYR A 26 2.26 -4.65 -6.09
C TYR A 26 1.28 -5.83 -5.99
N ARG A 27 0.82 -6.37 -7.14
CA ARG A 27 -0.14 -7.49 -7.18
C ARG A 27 0.41 -8.75 -6.52
N GLN A 28 1.69 -9.08 -6.72
CA GLN A 28 2.33 -10.24 -6.10
C GLN A 28 2.32 -10.14 -4.57
N ILE A 29 2.64 -8.96 -4.03
CA ILE A 29 2.61 -8.73 -2.58
C ILE A 29 1.17 -8.91 -2.05
N ILE A 30 0.18 -8.28 -2.69
CA ILE A 30 -1.23 -8.45 -2.30
C ILE A 30 -1.66 -9.91 -2.35
N PHE A 31 -1.29 -10.64 -3.41
CA PHE A 31 -1.67 -12.04 -3.59
C PHE A 31 -1.07 -12.98 -2.54
N ALA A 32 0.12 -12.65 -2.01
CA ALA A 32 0.74 -13.39 -0.91
C ALA A 32 -0.05 -13.31 0.42
N HIS A 33 -0.94 -12.32 0.55
CA HIS A 33 -1.77 -12.08 1.73
C HIS A 33 -3.26 -12.34 1.50
N LYS A 34 -3.63 -12.98 0.38
CA LYS A 34 -5.03 -13.20 0.00
C LYS A 34 -5.82 -13.99 1.04
N ASP A 35 -5.15 -14.88 1.77
CA ASP A 35 -5.79 -15.81 2.71
C ASP A 35 -5.77 -15.28 4.16
N ASP A 36 -4.84 -14.38 4.50
CA ASP A 36 -4.68 -13.86 5.86
C ASP A 36 -5.30 -12.47 6.07
N LEU A 37 -5.63 -11.75 4.99
CA LEU A 37 -6.25 -10.41 4.99
C LEU A 37 -5.55 -9.44 5.95
N LYS A 38 -4.24 -9.60 6.14
CA LYS A 38 -3.48 -8.79 7.08
C LYS A 38 -3.54 -7.31 6.71
N THR A 39 -3.48 -6.49 7.73
CA THR A 39 -3.18 -5.07 7.54
C THR A 39 -1.68 -4.95 7.22
N LEU A 40 -1.36 -4.36 6.08
CA LEU A 40 0.02 -4.23 5.60
C LEU A 40 0.54 -2.81 5.85
N PRO A 41 1.75 -2.65 6.43
CA PRO A 41 2.42 -1.36 6.44
C PRO A 41 2.82 -0.98 5.02
N ALA A 42 2.69 0.30 4.68
CA ALA A 42 3.05 0.81 3.38
C ALA A 42 3.61 2.23 3.47
N LYS A 43 4.43 2.60 2.49
CA LYS A 43 4.86 3.98 2.25
C LYS A 43 4.23 4.50 0.97
N ILE A 44 3.71 5.71 1.04
CA ILE A 44 3.16 6.42 -0.12
C ILE A 44 3.89 7.73 -0.35
N TYR A 45 4.00 8.14 -1.61
CA TYR A 45 4.18 9.54 -1.95
C TYR A 45 2.82 10.22 -2.08
N ARG A 46 2.64 11.30 -1.31
CA ARG A 46 1.49 12.19 -1.40
C ARG A 46 1.98 13.64 -1.28
N ASP A 47 1.62 14.46 -2.25
CA ASP A 47 1.99 15.89 -2.29
C ASP A 47 3.51 16.12 -2.13
N GLY A 48 4.32 15.29 -2.82
CA GLY A 48 5.78 15.36 -2.79
C GLY A 48 6.44 14.86 -1.50
N LYS A 49 5.68 14.27 -0.57
CA LYS A 49 6.20 13.75 0.71
C LYS A 49 5.92 12.25 0.86
N VAL A 50 6.89 11.53 1.41
CA VAL A 50 6.69 10.15 1.85
C VAL A 50 5.86 10.14 3.14
N LYS A 51 4.90 9.24 3.23
CA LYS A 51 4.08 9.00 4.43
C LYS A 51 3.94 7.51 4.69
N ASP A 52 4.11 7.10 5.94
CA ASP A 52 3.78 5.77 6.40
C ASP A 52 2.27 5.64 6.63
N ILE A 53 1.68 4.55 6.11
CA ILE A 53 0.27 4.21 6.27
C ILE A 53 0.09 2.72 6.53
N ASN A 54 -1.11 2.34 6.97
CA ASN A 54 -1.53 0.95 7.09
C ASN A 54 -2.68 0.68 6.11
N ILE A 55 -2.53 -0.36 5.28
CA ILE A 55 -3.52 -0.77 4.28
C ILE A 55 -4.21 -2.04 4.77
N LYS A 56 -5.53 -1.97 4.99
CA LYS A 56 -6.35 -3.16 5.25
C LYS A 56 -6.81 -3.76 3.93
N LEU A 57 -6.43 -5.01 3.66
CA LEU A 57 -6.94 -5.77 2.52
C LEU A 57 -8.42 -6.10 2.74
N LYS A 58 -9.22 -6.05 1.66
CA LYS A 58 -10.64 -6.37 1.64
C LYS A 58 -10.91 -7.50 0.68
#